data_AF-H1YBI5-F1
#
_entry.id   AF-H1YBI5-F1
#
_cell.length_a   1.000
_cell.length_b   1.000
_cell.length_c   1.000
_cell.angle_alpha   90.00
_cell.angle_beta   90.00
_cell.angle_gamma   90.00
#
_symmetry.space_group_name_H-M   'P 1'
#
loop_
_entity.id
_entity.type
_entity.pdbx_description
1 polymer ?
#
loop_
_entity_poly.entity_id
_entity_poly.type
_entity_poly.pdbx_seq_one_letter_code
_entity_poly.pdbx_strand_id
1 'polypeptide(L)'
;MRLLLLSCLIVLLNSAAFAKTEVKNEIPFEMLQSGHILVKAKIDGVEGRFIFDTGAGLTVFTKVFFNKLKHTVSSGSYTGFRATGERVDADLFRVKGVQLGGFQKEEEEVSWLDFNLGDIDGILSLKLLESQPFTIDFNKKVIVLESKQTLSAIKKIAKPMPVQLEQSRDRSLTIFSYFKINDTLTLQLSMDSGAGKDVFRINSKYLKQLNVDVNDTVRVKRIAKKSEVDTKYVSTIYLTKLNKLASAHDAAISTSNFPVQFVDGLIYDGIIWINWLGSKITFDLQDKLLLVQQ
;
A
#
# COMPACT_ATOMS: atom_id res chain seq x y z
N MET A 1 27.32 33.77 67.77
CA MET A 1 26.88 32.45 67.25
C MET A 1 25.63 32.71 66.42
N ARG A 2 25.61 32.47 65.09
CA ARG A 2 25.01 31.28 64.43
C ARG A 2 23.62 30.91 65.01
N LEU A 3 22.53 30.72 64.26
CA LEU A 3 22.23 30.64 62.80
C LEU A 3 20.68 30.87 62.65
N LEU A 4 19.97 31.06 61.53
CA LEU A 4 20.18 31.17 60.05
C LEU A 4 18.92 31.91 59.49
N LEU A 5 19.00 32.73 58.43
CA LEU A 5 17.80 33.16 57.66
C LEU A 5 17.41 32.11 56.61
N LEU A 6 16.22 31.51 56.71
CA LEU A 6 15.72 30.58 55.70
C LEU A 6 14.77 31.26 54.71
N SER A 7 15.34 31.93 53.70
CA SER A 7 14.57 32.52 52.59
C SER A 7 14.01 31.43 51.67
N CYS A 8 12.71 31.15 51.77
CA CYS A 8 12.04 30.14 50.93
C CYS A 8 11.80 30.68 49.51
N LEU A 9 12.78 30.51 48.62
CA LEU A 9 12.71 30.93 47.23
C LEU A 9 11.80 29.97 46.43
N ILE A 10 10.56 30.40 46.16
CA ILE A 10 9.63 29.65 45.32
C ILE A 10 10.08 29.75 43.86
N VAL A 11 10.78 28.72 43.38
CA VAL A 11 11.16 28.59 41.97
C VAL A 11 9.92 28.16 41.17
N LEU A 12 9.30 29.12 40.49
CA LEU A 12 8.26 28.84 39.49
C LEU A 12 8.90 28.12 38.28
N LEU A 13 8.85 26.80 38.30
CA LEU A 13 9.20 25.95 37.17
C LEU A 13 8.21 26.19 36.03
N ASN A 14 8.58 27.10 35.11
CA ASN A 14 7.90 27.30 33.85
C ASN A 14 7.82 25.98 33.08
N SER A 15 6.67 25.33 33.18
CA SER A 15 6.35 24.11 32.45
C SER A 15 6.09 24.48 31.00
N ALA A 16 7.18 24.67 30.25
CA ALA A 16 7.15 24.91 28.82
C ALA A 16 6.57 23.69 28.12
N ALA A 17 5.25 23.67 27.97
CA ALA A 17 4.55 22.66 27.22
C ALA A 17 5.04 22.71 25.77
N PHE A 18 5.89 21.76 25.40
CA PHE A 18 6.24 21.51 24.02
C PHE A 18 4.99 21.08 23.26
N ALA A 19 4.25 22.06 22.75
CA ALA A 19 3.33 21.85 21.65
C ALA A 19 4.16 21.19 20.53
N LYS A 20 3.91 19.90 20.30
CA LYS A 20 4.44 19.23 19.11
C LYS A 20 3.83 19.95 17.92
N THR A 21 4.61 20.79 17.25
CA THR A 21 4.30 21.23 15.90
C THR A 21 4.05 19.98 15.09
N GLU A 22 2.83 19.78 14.59
CA GLU A 22 2.58 18.70 13.64
C GLU A 22 3.54 18.90 12.47
N VAL A 23 4.42 17.92 12.27
CA VAL A 23 5.26 17.85 11.09
C VAL A 23 4.30 17.62 9.94
N LYS A 24 3.95 18.68 9.20
CA LYS A 24 2.92 18.65 8.14
C LYS A 24 3.18 17.57 7.09
N ASN A 25 4.42 17.08 7.00
CA ASN A 25 4.85 16.03 6.11
C ASN A 25 4.57 14.60 6.64
N GLU A 26 4.27 14.38 7.93
CA GLU A 26 3.93 13.05 8.46
C GLU A 26 2.41 12.84 8.49
N ILE A 27 1.94 11.82 7.78
CA ILE A 27 0.55 11.34 7.76
C ILE A 27 0.47 10.09 8.66
N PRO A 28 -0.14 10.14 9.85
CA PRO A 28 -0.27 8.97 10.71
C PRO A 28 -1.25 7.94 10.11
N PHE A 29 -0.92 6.65 10.27
CA PHE A 29 -1.79 5.55 9.83
C PHE A 29 -2.07 4.51 10.92
N GLU A 30 -3.24 3.89 10.83
CA GLU A 30 -3.60 2.69 11.56
C GLU A 30 -3.20 1.47 10.72
N MET A 31 -2.52 0.49 11.33
CA MET A 31 -2.19 -0.79 10.67
C MET A 31 -3.20 -1.83 11.16
N LEU A 32 -4.16 -2.18 10.31
CA LEU A 32 -5.20 -3.16 10.66
C LEU A 32 -4.60 -4.56 10.84
N GLN A 33 -5.26 -5.43 11.61
CA GLN A 33 -4.85 -6.83 11.77
C GLN A 33 -4.77 -7.58 10.43
N SER A 34 -5.60 -7.15 9.47
CA SER A 34 -5.63 -7.64 8.09
C SER A 34 -4.52 -7.08 7.19
N GLY A 35 -3.60 -6.25 7.70
CA GLY A 35 -2.45 -5.69 6.97
C GLY A 35 -2.73 -4.44 6.14
N HIS A 36 -3.97 -3.95 6.11
CA HIS A 36 -4.28 -2.72 5.38
C HIS A 36 -3.78 -1.49 6.14
N ILE A 37 -3.13 -0.59 5.42
CA ILE A 37 -2.70 0.74 5.91
C ILE A 37 -3.91 1.66 5.83
N LEU A 38 -4.45 2.11 6.96
CA LEU A 38 -5.62 2.97 7.02
C LEU A 38 -5.23 4.40 7.39
N VAL A 39 -5.50 5.34 6.48
CA VAL A 39 -5.22 6.78 6.62
C VAL A 39 -6.51 7.60 6.73
N LYS A 40 -6.39 8.82 7.26
CA LYS A 40 -7.43 9.85 7.13
C LYS A 40 -7.09 10.79 5.98
N ALA A 41 -8.09 11.12 5.17
CA ALA A 41 -8.02 12.17 4.16
C ALA A 41 -9.29 13.02 4.20
N LYS A 42 -9.22 14.22 3.60
CA LYS A 42 -10.41 15.05 3.30
C LYS A 42 -10.59 15.16 1.80
N ILE A 43 -11.81 14.93 1.33
CA ILE A 43 -12.22 15.08 -0.06
C ILE A 43 -13.41 16.04 -0.06
N ASP A 44 -13.35 17.13 -0.83
CA ASP A 44 -14.36 18.20 -0.83
C ASP A 44 -14.71 18.72 0.59
N GLY A 45 -13.70 18.77 1.47
CA GLY A 45 -13.83 19.12 2.88
C GLY A 45 -14.41 18.03 3.81
N VAL A 46 -14.93 16.93 3.26
CA VAL A 46 -15.45 15.77 4.01
C VAL A 46 -14.31 14.86 4.44
N GLU A 47 -14.15 14.63 5.74
CA GLU A 47 -13.17 13.67 6.27
C GLU A 47 -13.67 12.22 6.14
N GLY A 48 -12.78 11.31 5.76
CA GLY A 48 -13.05 9.87 5.68
C GLY A 48 -11.85 9.00 6.07
N ARG A 49 -12.12 7.72 6.33
CA ARG A 49 -11.12 6.65 6.61
C ARG A 49 -10.89 5.82 5.37
N PHE A 50 -9.66 5.78 4.85
CA PHE A 50 -9.34 5.11 3.58
C PHE A 50 -8.18 4.13 3.71
N ILE A 51 -8.25 3.01 2.99
CA ILE A 51 -7.08 2.16 2.78
C ILE A 51 -6.13 2.87 1.81
N PHE A 52 -4.84 2.97 2.15
CA PHE A 52 -3.80 3.39 1.19
C PHE A 52 -3.26 2.15 0.48
N ASP A 53 -3.48 2.09 -0.83
CA ASP A 53 -3.34 0.88 -1.64
C ASP A 53 -2.43 1.11 -2.87
N THR A 54 -1.31 0.39 -2.92
CA THR A 54 -0.35 0.47 -4.03
C THR A 54 -0.64 -0.48 -5.20
N GLY A 55 -1.64 -1.37 -5.07
CA GLY A 55 -2.10 -2.29 -6.10
C GLY A 55 -3.48 -1.95 -6.71
N ALA A 56 -4.28 -1.10 -6.06
CA ALA A 56 -5.65 -0.77 -6.47
C ALA A 56 -5.82 -0.19 -7.89
N GLY A 57 -4.78 0.43 -8.45
CA GLY A 57 -4.84 1.13 -9.73
C GLY A 57 -5.56 2.48 -9.64
N LEU A 58 -6.86 2.48 -9.31
CA LEU A 58 -7.72 3.66 -9.16
C LEU A 58 -7.99 4.02 -7.70
N THR A 59 -8.22 5.30 -7.41
CA THR A 59 -8.85 5.75 -6.17
C THR A 59 -10.36 5.48 -6.26
N VAL A 60 -10.92 4.74 -5.30
CA VAL A 60 -12.31 4.27 -5.33
C VAL A 60 -12.98 4.48 -3.98
N PHE A 61 -14.08 5.22 -3.94
CA PHE A 61 -14.87 5.43 -2.73
C PHE A 61 -16.03 4.45 -2.61
N THR A 62 -16.50 4.22 -1.38
CA THR A 62 -17.85 3.69 -1.17
C THR A 62 -18.87 4.69 -1.73
N LYS A 63 -19.96 4.19 -2.30
CA LYS A 63 -21.14 5.01 -2.65
C LYS A 63 -21.62 5.89 -1.49
N VAL A 64 -21.55 5.36 -0.26
CA VAL A 64 -21.94 6.07 0.97
C VAL A 64 -21.04 7.27 1.27
N PHE A 65 -19.72 7.18 1.02
CA PHE A 65 -18.84 8.35 1.13
C PHE A 65 -19.01 9.31 -0.05
N PHE A 66 -19.08 8.79 -1.28
CA PHE A 66 -19.21 9.60 -2.49
C PHE A 66 -20.44 10.52 -2.44
N ASN A 67 -21.57 10.01 -1.93
CA ASN A 67 -22.81 10.78 -1.73
C ASN A 67 -22.72 11.91 -0.67
N LYS A 68 -21.61 12.02 0.09
CA LYS A 68 -21.34 13.13 1.02
C LYS A 68 -20.72 14.35 0.31
N LEU A 69 -20.13 14.14 -0.88
CA LEU A 69 -19.43 15.16 -1.65
C LEU A 69 -20.41 16.07 -2.38
N LYS A 70 -20.04 17.35 -2.58
CA LYS A 70 -20.88 18.38 -3.21
C LYS A 70 -20.40 18.76 -4.61
N HIS A 71 -19.09 18.70 -4.84
CA HIS A 71 -18.44 19.09 -6.08
C HIS A 71 -17.88 17.88 -6.83
N THR A 72 -18.78 17.11 -7.44
CA THR A 72 -18.47 15.94 -8.27
C THR A 72 -18.85 16.19 -9.73
N VAL A 73 -17.93 15.99 -10.68
CA VAL A 73 -18.21 16.14 -12.13
C VAL A 73 -17.81 14.88 -12.87
N SER A 74 -18.72 14.25 -13.64
CA SER A 74 -18.37 13.05 -14.41
C SER A 74 -17.27 13.32 -15.45
N SER A 75 -16.32 12.39 -15.56
CA SER A 75 -15.14 12.49 -16.43
C SER A 75 -14.94 11.27 -17.34
N GLY A 76 -16.04 10.53 -17.57
CA GLY A 76 -16.10 9.33 -18.42
C GLY A 76 -16.08 8.03 -17.60
N SER A 77 -15.54 6.96 -18.19
CA SER A 77 -15.47 5.65 -17.55
C SER A 77 -14.18 4.87 -17.89
N TYR A 78 -13.91 3.86 -17.08
CA TYR A 78 -12.73 3.01 -17.15
C TYR A 78 -13.09 1.54 -16.94
N THR A 79 -12.63 0.69 -17.86
CA THR A 79 -12.61 -0.76 -17.68
C THR A 79 -11.27 -1.16 -17.09
N GLY A 80 -11.29 -1.77 -15.91
CA GLY A 80 -10.16 -2.46 -15.29
C GLY A 80 -10.42 -3.95 -15.13
N PHE A 81 -9.46 -4.64 -14.52
CA PHE A 81 -9.58 -6.04 -14.12
C PHE A 81 -9.05 -6.19 -12.69
N ARG A 82 -9.70 -7.01 -11.87
CA ARG A 82 -9.12 -7.44 -10.59
C ARG A 82 -7.91 -8.33 -10.85
N ALA A 83 -7.08 -8.51 -9.82
CA ALA A 83 -6.04 -9.54 -9.73
C ALA A 83 -6.43 -10.90 -10.34
N THR A 84 -7.67 -11.33 -10.13
CA THR A 84 -8.33 -12.58 -10.54
C THR A 84 -8.91 -12.58 -11.95
N GLY A 85 -8.66 -11.54 -12.75
CA GLY A 85 -9.17 -11.42 -14.13
C GLY A 85 -10.65 -11.02 -14.25
N GLU A 86 -11.32 -10.77 -13.13
CA GLU A 86 -12.69 -10.26 -13.11
C GLU A 86 -12.72 -8.82 -13.66
N ARG A 87 -13.47 -8.60 -14.74
CA ARG A 87 -13.69 -7.28 -15.32
C ARG A 87 -14.44 -6.36 -14.34
N VAL A 88 -13.97 -5.13 -14.21
CA VAL A 88 -14.65 -4.06 -13.45
C VAL A 88 -14.84 -2.88 -14.40
N ASP A 89 -16.08 -2.48 -14.64
CA ASP A 89 -16.40 -1.22 -15.29
C ASP A 89 -16.74 -0.17 -14.23
N ALA A 90 -16.07 0.97 -14.31
CA ALA A 90 -16.08 2.02 -13.30
C ALA A 90 -16.43 3.37 -13.94
N ASP A 91 -17.48 4.02 -13.44
CA ASP A 91 -17.77 5.42 -13.75
C ASP A 91 -16.79 6.31 -13.00
N LEU A 92 -16.31 7.36 -13.68
CA LEU A 92 -15.27 8.24 -13.18
C LEU A 92 -15.76 9.67 -13.01
N PHE A 93 -15.25 10.30 -11.96
CA PHE A 93 -15.65 11.61 -11.49
C PHE A 93 -14.42 12.41 -11.04
N ARG A 94 -14.39 13.69 -11.38
CA ARG A 94 -13.51 14.68 -10.79
C ARG A 94 -14.12 15.19 -9.47
N VAL A 95 -13.32 15.16 -8.41
CA VAL A 95 -13.66 15.64 -7.06
C VAL A 95 -12.65 16.71 -6.64
N LYS A 96 -13.10 17.71 -5.88
CA LYS A 96 -12.27 18.86 -5.51
C LYS A 96 -11.65 18.74 -4.11
N GLY A 97 -10.56 19.49 -3.90
CA GLY A 97 -10.00 19.77 -2.58
C GLY A 97 -9.57 18.53 -1.79
N VAL A 98 -8.73 17.70 -2.41
CA VAL A 98 -8.16 16.50 -1.76
C VAL A 98 -7.03 16.91 -0.82
N GLN A 99 -7.06 16.42 0.41
CA GLN A 99 -6.07 16.70 1.46
C GLN A 99 -5.68 15.39 2.17
N LEU A 100 -4.39 15.07 2.20
CA LEU A 100 -3.81 13.90 2.85
C LEU A 100 -2.60 14.34 3.69
N GLY A 101 -2.86 14.65 4.97
CA GLY A 101 -1.89 15.39 5.80
C GLY A 101 -1.56 16.75 5.17
N GLY A 102 -0.27 17.02 4.95
CA GLY A 102 0.18 18.22 4.22
C GLY A 102 0.08 18.14 2.69
N PHE A 103 -0.20 16.98 2.09
CA PHE A 103 -0.42 16.87 0.65
C PHE A 103 -1.79 17.48 0.29
N GLN A 104 -1.83 18.31 -0.74
CA GLN A 104 -3.04 18.95 -1.24
C GLN A 104 -3.11 18.88 -2.76
N LYS A 105 -4.30 18.62 -3.30
CA LYS A 105 -4.58 18.58 -4.74
C LYS A 105 -5.92 19.24 -5.02
N GLU A 106 -5.96 20.20 -5.94
CA GLU A 106 -7.18 20.98 -6.22
C GLU A 106 -8.31 20.12 -6.79
N GLU A 107 -7.96 19.15 -7.63
CA GLU A 107 -8.87 18.20 -8.26
C GLU A 107 -8.20 16.82 -8.40
N GLU A 108 -8.96 15.75 -8.17
CA GLU A 108 -8.54 14.37 -8.42
C GLU A 108 -9.62 13.60 -9.20
N GLU A 109 -9.20 12.65 -10.02
CA GLU A 109 -10.12 11.71 -10.67
C GLU A 109 -10.28 10.42 -9.84
N VAL A 110 -11.51 10.06 -9.54
CA VAL A 110 -11.89 8.93 -8.67
C VAL A 110 -13.05 8.15 -9.26
N SER A 111 -13.26 6.93 -8.77
CA SER A 111 -14.51 6.18 -8.94
C SER A 111 -15.27 6.08 -7.61
N TRP A 112 -16.50 5.58 -7.66
CA TRP A 112 -17.18 4.97 -6.52
C TRP A 112 -17.73 3.60 -6.91
N LEU A 113 -17.89 2.71 -5.94
CA LEU A 113 -18.56 1.42 -6.10
C LEU A 113 -19.53 1.14 -4.94
N ASP A 114 -20.54 0.33 -5.21
CA ASP A 114 -21.59 -0.03 -4.24
C ASP A 114 -21.18 -1.23 -3.37
N PHE A 115 -20.08 -1.07 -2.64
CA PHE A 115 -19.58 -2.05 -1.66
C PHE A 115 -19.68 -1.52 -0.23
N ASN A 116 -19.69 -2.44 0.74
CA ASN A 116 -19.69 -2.13 2.17
C ASN A 116 -18.38 -2.62 2.80
N LEU A 117 -17.57 -1.69 3.34
CA LEU A 117 -16.32 -1.96 4.04
C LEU A 117 -16.40 -1.61 5.55
N GLY A 118 -17.61 -1.51 6.12
CA GLY A 118 -17.82 -1.11 7.50
C GLY A 118 -17.59 0.39 7.72
N ASP A 119 -16.58 0.73 8.52
CA ASP A 119 -16.18 2.12 8.83
C ASP A 119 -15.14 2.71 7.85
N ILE A 120 -14.79 1.97 6.79
CA ILE A 120 -13.85 2.39 5.75
C ILE A 120 -14.64 3.04 4.59
N ASP A 121 -14.40 4.32 4.37
CA ASP A 121 -15.05 5.15 3.34
C ASP A 121 -14.56 4.84 1.92
N GLY A 122 -13.38 4.22 1.74
CA GLY A 122 -12.87 3.81 0.43
C GLY A 122 -11.39 3.43 0.40
N ILE A 123 -10.80 3.52 -0.81
CA ILE A 123 -9.41 3.19 -1.13
C ILE A 123 -8.77 4.38 -1.87
N LEU A 124 -7.58 4.81 -1.42
CA LEU A 124 -6.72 5.76 -2.12
C LEU A 124 -5.62 5.00 -2.85
N SER A 125 -5.53 5.18 -4.17
CA SER A 125 -4.49 4.57 -5.00
C SER A 125 -3.17 5.34 -4.89
N LEU A 126 -2.06 4.62 -5.10
CA LEU A 126 -0.73 5.18 -5.37
C LEU A 126 -0.73 6.33 -6.39
N LYS A 127 -1.66 6.32 -7.37
CA LYS A 127 -1.83 7.38 -8.38
C LYS A 127 -1.97 8.78 -7.75
N LEU A 128 -2.57 8.88 -6.57
CA LEU A 128 -2.74 10.16 -5.85
C LEU A 128 -1.41 10.84 -5.52
N LEU A 129 -0.37 10.05 -5.22
CA LEU A 129 0.97 10.51 -4.83
C LEU A 129 2.03 10.26 -5.91
N GLU A 130 1.65 9.92 -7.15
CA GLU A 130 2.55 9.57 -8.26
C GLU A 130 3.70 10.56 -8.48
N SER A 131 3.43 11.86 -8.31
CA SER A 131 4.40 12.95 -8.47
C SER A 131 5.07 13.42 -7.16
N GLN A 132 4.67 12.89 -6.00
CA GLN A 132 5.16 13.30 -4.68
C GLN A 132 5.90 12.13 -4.02
N PRO A 133 7.24 12.12 -3.99
CA PRO A 133 7.99 11.06 -3.31
C PRO A 133 7.59 10.93 -1.83
N PHE A 134 7.42 9.71 -1.34
CA PHE A 134 6.94 9.48 0.03
C PHE A 134 7.53 8.21 0.66
N THR A 135 7.72 8.21 1.98
CA THR A 135 8.24 7.06 2.74
C THR A 135 7.15 6.45 3.61
N ILE A 136 6.83 5.16 3.43
CA ILE A 136 6.07 4.40 4.43
C ILE A 136 7.05 3.94 5.51
N ASP A 137 6.92 4.47 6.73
CA ASP A 137 7.69 4.07 7.91
C ASP A 137 6.82 3.15 8.77
N PHE A 138 7.03 1.83 8.65
CA PHE A 138 6.23 0.83 9.35
C PHE A 138 6.46 0.80 10.86
N ASN A 139 7.64 1.27 11.31
CA ASN A 139 7.99 1.34 12.74
C ASN A 139 7.26 2.51 13.42
N LYS A 140 7.26 3.70 12.80
CA LYS A 140 6.51 4.88 13.28
C LYS A 140 5.01 4.80 13.02
N LYS A 141 4.58 4.05 12.01
CA LYS A 141 3.23 4.07 11.42
C LYS A 141 2.86 5.45 10.85
N VAL A 142 3.74 6.00 10.03
CA VAL A 142 3.49 7.25 9.26
C VAL A 142 3.86 7.07 7.79
N ILE A 143 3.15 7.77 6.92
CA ILE A 143 3.62 8.09 5.56
C ILE A 143 4.27 9.47 5.62
N VAL A 144 5.55 9.57 5.26
CA VAL A 144 6.32 10.82 5.24
C VAL A 144 6.34 11.37 3.82
N LEU A 145 5.88 12.61 3.61
CA LEU A 145 5.98 13.33 2.35
C LEU A 145 7.40 13.89 2.20
N GLU A 146 8.17 13.32 1.27
CA GLU A 146 9.60 13.61 1.14
C GLU A 146 9.86 14.88 0.34
N SER A 147 10.87 15.62 0.79
CA SER A 147 11.45 16.76 0.08
C SER A 147 12.58 16.29 -0.84
N LYS A 148 13.00 17.12 -1.80
CA LYS A 148 14.21 16.84 -2.60
C LYS A 148 15.45 16.62 -1.72
N GLN A 149 15.54 17.33 -0.61
CA GLN A 149 16.63 17.26 0.36
C GLN A 149 16.63 15.94 1.14
N THR A 150 15.49 15.51 1.67
CA THR A 150 15.36 14.26 2.43
C THR A 150 15.46 13.03 1.53
N LEU A 151 14.83 13.05 0.34
CA LEU A 151 15.02 12.03 -0.70
C LEU A 151 16.51 11.88 -1.10
N SER A 152 17.23 12.99 -1.26
CA SER A 152 18.68 12.98 -1.54
C SER A 152 19.55 12.50 -0.38
N ALA A 153 19.01 12.44 0.84
CA ALA A 153 19.67 11.80 1.98
C ALA A 153 19.35 10.29 2.00
N ILE A 154 18.10 9.90 1.76
CA ILE A 154 17.65 8.50 1.70
C ILE A 154 18.41 7.75 0.58
N LYS A 155 18.56 8.33 -0.61
CA LYS A 155 19.33 7.77 -1.75
C LYS A 155 20.81 7.45 -1.44
N LYS A 156 21.36 7.90 -0.30
CA LYS A 156 22.75 7.61 0.13
C LYS A 156 22.85 6.42 1.10
N ILE A 157 21.74 5.97 1.67
CA ILE A 157 21.71 4.95 2.75
C ILE A 157 20.74 3.80 2.50
N ALA A 158 19.74 4.00 1.64
CA ALA A 158 18.73 3.01 1.29
C ALA A 158 19.13 2.24 0.03
N LYS A 159 18.68 0.99 -0.07
CA LYS A 159 18.93 0.11 -1.20
C LYS A 159 17.98 0.44 -2.36
N PRO A 160 18.48 0.79 -3.56
CA PRO A 160 17.61 1.07 -4.71
C PRO A 160 17.06 -0.24 -5.29
N MET A 161 15.74 -0.35 -5.38
CA MET A 161 15.03 -1.43 -6.07
C MET A 161 14.24 -0.83 -7.25
N PRO A 162 14.68 -1.05 -8.50
CA PRO A 162 13.96 -0.63 -9.71
C PRO A 162 12.53 -1.16 -9.77
N VAL A 163 11.61 -0.34 -10.27
CA VAL A 163 10.22 -0.72 -10.52
C VAL A 163 9.81 -0.52 -11.97
N GLN A 164 8.76 -1.21 -12.37
CA GLN A 164 8.01 -0.95 -13.60
C GLN A 164 6.67 -0.32 -13.22
N LEU A 165 6.25 0.69 -13.97
CA LEU A 165 4.96 1.37 -13.79
C LEU A 165 3.98 0.84 -14.83
N GLU A 166 2.86 0.26 -14.40
CA GLU A 166 1.71 -0.08 -15.25
C GLU A 166 0.71 1.09 -15.18
N GLN A 167 0.85 2.02 -16.14
CA GLN A 167 0.00 3.20 -16.28
C GLN A 167 -1.03 2.98 -17.39
N SER A 168 -2.32 3.06 -17.07
CA SER A 168 -3.41 2.83 -18.04
C SER A 168 -4.20 4.10 -18.29
N ARG A 169 -4.14 4.61 -19.53
CA ARG A 169 -4.90 5.78 -20.02
C ARG A 169 -4.74 7.04 -19.15
N ASP A 170 -3.62 7.16 -18.44
CA ASP A 170 -3.29 8.17 -17.42
C ASP A 170 -4.17 8.17 -16.16
N ARG A 171 -5.07 7.18 -16.02
CA ARG A 171 -6.08 7.10 -14.94
C ARG A 171 -5.69 6.15 -13.82
N SER A 172 -5.17 4.96 -14.13
CA SER A 172 -4.69 4.00 -13.11
C SER A 172 -3.17 3.89 -13.09
N LEU A 173 -2.63 3.50 -11.92
CA LEU A 173 -1.22 3.16 -11.73
C LEU A 173 -1.08 1.94 -10.80
N THR A 174 -0.39 0.91 -11.27
CA THR A 174 0.09 -0.24 -10.48
C THR A 174 1.60 -0.34 -10.63
N ILE A 175 2.32 -0.85 -9.62
CA ILE A 175 3.79 -0.99 -9.67
C ILE A 175 4.27 -2.43 -9.48
N PHE A 176 5.33 -2.77 -10.21
CA PHE A 176 5.91 -4.11 -10.26
C PHE A 176 7.42 -4.06 -10.02
N SER A 177 8.00 -5.16 -9.54
CA SER A 177 9.44 -5.42 -9.67
C SER A 177 9.70 -6.89 -9.93
N TYR A 178 10.93 -7.23 -10.31
CA TYR A 178 11.35 -8.60 -10.54
C TYR A 178 11.86 -9.23 -9.24
N PHE A 179 11.37 -10.42 -8.92
CA PHE A 179 11.75 -11.18 -7.74
C PHE A 179 12.15 -12.60 -8.10
N LYS A 180 13.21 -13.09 -7.45
CA LYS A 180 13.74 -14.44 -7.59
C LYS A 180 13.21 -15.33 -6.47
N ILE A 181 12.56 -16.43 -6.83
CA ILE A 181 11.91 -17.40 -5.94
C ILE A 181 12.71 -18.70 -5.93
N ASN A 182 13.00 -19.23 -4.75
CA ASN A 182 13.80 -20.44 -4.49
C ASN A 182 15.15 -20.46 -5.23
N ASP A 183 15.68 -19.31 -5.61
CA ASP A 183 16.83 -19.13 -6.50
C ASP A 183 16.72 -19.78 -7.90
N THR A 184 15.55 -20.30 -8.30
CA THR A 184 15.32 -20.97 -9.59
C THR A 184 14.51 -20.18 -10.60
N LEU A 185 13.55 -19.35 -10.15
CA LEU A 185 12.57 -18.69 -11.03
C LEU A 185 12.49 -17.20 -10.74
N THR A 186 12.64 -16.36 -11.76
CA THR A 186 12.42 -14.91 -11.66
C THR A 186 11.04 -14.56 -12.23
N LEU A 187 10.19 -13.90 -11.43
CA LEU A 187 8.84 -13.46 -11.80
C LEU A 187 8.67 -11.96 -11.62
N GLN A 188 7.76 -11.35 -12.38
CA GLN A 188 7.35 -9.96 -12.20
C GLN A 188 6.15 -9.90 -11.24
N LEU A 189 6.35 -9.37 -10.03
CA LEU A 189 5.32 -9.36 -8.98
C LEU A 189 4.80 -7.94 -8.75
N SER A 190 3.47 -7.79 -8.69
CA SER A 190 2.82 -6.54 -8.28
C SER A 190 3.06 -6.28 -6.81
N MET A 191 3.34 -5.03 -6.44
CA MET A 191 3.67 -4.62 -5.08
C MET A 191 2.51 -3.81 -4.48
N ASP A 192 1.75 -4.47 -3.62
CA ASP A 192 0.36 -4.13 -3.33
C ASP A 192 0.15 -4.00 -1.80
N SER A 193 0.03 -2.78 -1.27
CA SER A 193 -0.27 -2.53 0.15
C SER A 193 -1.70 -2.90 0.58
N GLY A 194 -2.62 -3.09 -0.37
CA GLY A 194 -3.99 -3.58 -0.16
C GLY A 194 -4.13 -5.10 -0.18
N ALA A 195 -3.13 -5.85 -0.69
CA ALA A 195 -3.13 -7.32 -0.66
C ALA A 195 -3.25 -7.87 0.78
N GLY A 196 -2.65 -7.16 1.74
CA GLY A 196 -2.78 -7.37 3.18
C GLY A 196 -1.93 -8.50 3.79
N LYS A 197 -2.36 -8.94 4.97
CA LYS A 197 -1.78 -9.90 5.94
C LYS A 197 -0.75 -10.89 5.38
N ASP A 198 0.51 -10.48 5.23
CA ASP A 198 1.65 -11.31 4.77
C ASP A 198 1.32 -12.10 3.49
N VAL A 199 0.60 -11.45 2.57
CA VAL A 199 0.14 -12.08 1.33
C VAL A 199 1.25 -12.16 0.30
N PHE A 200 1.58 -13.40 -0.08
CA PHE A 200 2.36 -13.73 -1.27
C PHE A 200 1.49 -14.60 -2.17
N ARG A 201 0.99 -14.02 -3.27
CA ARG A 201 0.21 -14.71 -4.30
C ARG A 201 1.08 -14.93 -5.53
N ILE A 202 1.04 -16.14 -6.07
CA ILE A 202 1.72 -16.52 -7.32
C ILE A 202 0.69 -17.19 -8.23
N ASN A 203 0.83 -16.99 -9.53
CA ASN A 203 -0.02 -17.62 -10.53
C ASN A 203 0.15 -19.15 -10.50
N SER A 204 -0.93 -19.92 -10.42
CA SER A 204 -0.87 -21.39 -10.28
C SER A 204 -0.15 -22.08 -11.45
N LYS A 205 -0.03 -21.41 -12.62
CA LYS A 205 0.81 -21.87 -13.75
C LYS A 205 2.27 -22.20 -13.34
N TYR A 206 2.78 -21.58 -12.26
CA TYR A 206 4.15 -21.79 -11.77
C TYR A 206 4.36 -22.93 -10.78
N LEU A 207 3.29 -23.63 -10.34
CA LEU A 207 3.38 -24.76 -9.39
C LEU A 207 4.47 -25.77 -9.80
N LYS A 208 4.47 -26.20 -11.07
CA LYS A 208 5.45 -27.15 -11.60
C LYS A 208 6.88 -26.59 -11.64
N GLN A 209 7.05 -25.32 -12.02
CA GLN A 209 8.38 -24.68 -12.09
C GLN A 209 9.01 -24.43 -10.71
N LEU A 210 8.18 -24.37 -9.67
CA LEU A 210 8.60 -24.22 -8.28
C LEU A 210 8.60 -25.55 -7.49
N ASN A 211 8.45 -26.69 -8.18
CA ASN A 211 8.44 -28.05 -7.63
C ASN A 211 7.37 -28.28 -6.54
N VAL A 212 6.19 -27.67 -6.69
CA VAL A 212 5.05 -27.84 -5.79
C VAL A 212 4.11 -28.91 -6.35
N ASP A 213 4.11 -30.09 -5.74
CA ASP A 213 3.16 -31.16 -6.07
C ASP A 213 1.83 -30.92 -5.35
N VAL A 214 0.76 -30.69 -6.12
CA VAL A 214 -0.60 -30.51 -5.60
C VAL A 214 -1.23 -31.79 -5.01
N ASN A 215 -0.58 -32.94 -5.21
CA ASN A 215 -0.99 -34.22 -4.63
C ASN A 215 -0.37 -34.48 -3.24
N ASP A 216 0.67 -33.73 -2.84
CA ASP A 216 1.19 -33.75 -1.47
C ASP A 216 0.24 -32.97 -0.55
N THR A 217 -0.84 -33.62 -0.13
CA THR A 217 -1.87 -33.06 0.75
C THR A 217 -1.39 -32.77 2.18
N VAL A 218 -0.16 -33.17 2.52
CA VAL A 218 0.49 -32.84 3.80
C VAL A 218 1.17 -31.46 3.72
N ARG A 219 1.78 -31.13 2.56
CA ARG A 219 2.46 -29.84 2.34
C ARG A 219 1.64 -28.81 1.56
N VAL A 220 0.59 -29.22 0.84
CA VAL A 220 -0.21 -28.37 -0.03
C VAL A 220 -1.70 -28.48 0.31
N LYS A 221 -2.25 -27.42 0.91
CA LYS A 221 -3.68 -27.34 1.22
C LYS A 221 -4.43 -26.64 0.08
N ARG A 222 -5.24 -27.39 -0.68
CA ARG A 222 -6.17 -26.84 -1.66
C ARG A 222 -7.40 -26.24 -0.96
N ILE A 223 -7.83 -25.06 -1.37
CA ILE A 223 -9.12 -24.44 -1.03
C ILE A 223 -9.79 -23.88 -2.29
N ALA A 224 -11.09 -23.61 -2.22
CA ALA A 224 -11.83 -22.85 -3.23
C ALA A 224 -12.31 -21.54 -2.59
N LYS A 225 -12.14 -20.41 -3.29
CA LYS A 225 -12.61 -19.10 -2.84
C LYS A 225 -13.54 -18.48 -3.87
N LYS A 226 -14.78 -18.17 -3.46
CA LYS A 226 -15.71 -17.34 -4.23
C LYS A 226 -15.23 -15.89 -4.25
N SER A 227 -15.45 -15.18 -5.36
CA SER A 227 -15.23 -13.74 -5.39
C SER A 227 -16.26 -12.98 -4.53
N GLU A 228 -15.84 -11.83 -4.03
CA GLU A 228 -16.65 -10.82 -3.36
C GLU A 228 -17.48 -9.97 -4.35
N VAL A 229 -17.18 -10.03 -5.65
CA VAL A 229 -17.83 -9.23 -6.71
C VAL A 229 -18.74 -10.12 -7.57
N ASP A 230 -18.20 -11.07 -8.34
CA ASP A 230 -19.03 -12.13 -8.96
C ASP A 230 -19.05 -13.40 -8.10
N THR A 231 -20.11 -13.59 -7.32
CA THR A 231 -20.28 -14.78 -6.46
C THR A 231 -20.39 -16.12 -7.23
N LYS A 232 -20.50 -16.10 -8.56
CA LYS A 232 -20.40 -17.28 -9.44
C LYS A 232 -18.95 -17.65 -9.76
N TYR A 233 -18.03 -16.67 -9.72
CA TYR A 233 -16.61 -16.88 -9.96
C TYR A 233 -15.93 -17.51 -8.74
N VAL A 234 -15.13 -18.56 -8.96
CA VAL A 234 -14.46 -19.33 -7.90
C VAL A 234 -13.02 -19.66 -8.32
N SER A 235 -12.04 -19.08 -7.64
CA SER A 235 -10.63 -19.48 -7.80
C SER A 235 -10.31 -20.70 -6.95
N THR A 236 -9.57 -21.67 -7.49
CA THR A 236 -8.77 -22.56 -6.63
C THR A 236 -7.61 -21.76 -6.04
N ILE A 237 -7.27 -22.05 -4.79
CA ILE A 237 -6.01 -21.59 -4.17
C ILE A 237 -5.30 -22.79 -3.56
N TYR A 238 -4.02 -22.97 -3.85
CA TYR A 238 -3.15 -23.97 -3.24
C TYR A 238 -2.21 -23.26 -2.26
N LEU A 239 -2.34 -23.59 -0.98
CA LEU A 239 -1.60 -22.98 0.12
C LEU A 239 -0.41 -23.88 0.49
N THR A 240 0.80 -23.32 0.48
CA THR A 240 2.03 -24.03 0.90
C THR A 240 3.08 -23.03 1.40
N LYS A 241 4.35 -23.43 1.48
CA LYS A 241 5.49 -22.56 1.76
C LYS A 241 6.58 -22.70 0.70
N LEU A 242 7.38 -21.64 0.54
CA LEU A 242 8.57 -21.65 -0.31
C LEU A 242 9.79 -21.17 0.49
N ASN A 243 10.98 -21.60 0.07
CA ASN A 243 12.19 -21.48 0.86
C ASN A 243 12.71 -20.04 0.92
N LYS A 244 12.63 -19.30 -0.20
CA LYS A 244 13.23 -17.96 -0.35
C LYS A 244 12.51 -17.13 -1.41
N LEU A 245 12.28 -15.86 -1.13
CA LEU A 245 11.92 -14.80 -2.07
C LEU A 245 12.95 -13.68 -1.93
N ALA A 246 13.49 -13.17 -3.03
CA ALA A 246 14.45 -12.07 -3.02
C ALA A 246 14.17 -11.11 -4.17
N SER A 247 14.52 -9.83 -4.03
CA SER A 247 14.59 -8.93 -5.20
C SER A 247 15.61 -9.48 -6.21
N ALA A 248 15.28 -9.39 -7.50
CA ALA A 248 16.22 -9.74 -8.56
C ALA A 248 17.38 -8.72 -8.71
N HIS A 249 17.25 -7.55 -8.06
CA HIS A 249 18.23 -6.46 -8.11
C HIS A 249 19.19 -6.42 -6.90
N ASP A 250 18.69 -6.67 -5.69
CA ASP A 250 19.52 -6.89 -4.48
C ASP A 250 19.00 -8.11 -3.69
N ALA A 251 19.78 -9.19 -3.68
CA ALA A 251 19.43 -10.43 -3.00
C ALA A 251 19.35 -10.30 -1.47
N ALA A 252 19.88 -9.23 -0.87
CA ALA A 252 19.71 -8.94 0.54
C ALA A 252 18.35 -8.32 0.88
N ILE A 253 17.58 -7.83 -0.10
CA ILE A 253 16.13 -7.58 0.05
C ILE A 253 15.43 -8.93 -0.15
N SER A 254 15.32 -9.73 0.91
CA SER A 254 14.79 -11.09 0.86
C SER A 254 14.04 -11.53 2.12
N THR A 255 13.19 -12.56 1.95
CA THR A 255 12.48 -13.27 3.02
C THR A 255 12.53 -14.79 2.78
N SER A 256 12.39 -15.58 3.84
CA SER A 256 12.65 -17.03 3.84
C SER A 256 11.54 -17.81 4.55
N ASN A 257 11.29 -19.05 4.13
CA ASN A 257 10.24 -19.94 4.68
C ASN A 257 8.83 -19.29 4.69
N PHE A 258 8.55 -18.52 3.63
CA PHE A 258 7.37 -17.67 3.52
C PHE A 258 6.13 -18.48 3.09
N PRO A 259 4.92 -18.13 3.60
CA PRO A 259 3.68 -18.74 3.13
C PRO A 259 3.33 -18.24 1.72
N VAL A 260 2.87 -19.13 0.85
CA VAL A 260 2.47 -18.77 -0.52
C VAL A 260 1.07 -19.27 -0.86
N GLN A 261 0.36 -18.47 -1.65
CA GLN A 261 -0.95 -18.76 -2.22
C GLN A 261 -0.79 -18.89 -3.74
N PHE A 262 -0.79 -20.12 -4.27
CA PHE A 262 -0.89 -20.31 -5.72
C PHE A 262 -2.36 -20.21 -6.14
N VAL A 263 -2.70 -19.21 -6.95
CA VAL A 263 -4.10 -18.86 -7.26
C VAL A 263 -4.39 -19.10 -8.75
N ASP A 264 -5.46 -19.83 -9.02
CA ASP A 264 -6.01 -19.98 -10.37
C ASP A 264 -6.65 -18.67 -10.84
N GLY A 265 -6.35 -18.26 -12.08
CA GLY A 265 -6.96 -17.10 -12.72
C GLY A 265 -6.27 -15.75 -12.44
N LEU A 266 -5.08 -15.72 -11.82
CA LEU A 266 -4.31 -14.48 -11.73
C LEU A 266 -3.90 -13.97 -13.12
N ILE A 267 -4.08 -12.67 -13.37
CA ILE A 267 -3.63 -12.00 -14.61
C ILE A 267 -2.12 -11.71 -14.60
N TYR A 268 -1.56 -11.46 -13.41
CA TYR A 268 -0.13 -11.24 -13.20
C TYR A 268 0.60 -12.56 -12.88
N ASP A 269 1.93 -12.55 -12.86
CA ASP A 269 2.72 -13.69 -12.39
C ASP A 269 2.61 -13.86 -10.86
N GLY A 270 2.37 -12.76 -10.15
CA GLY A 270 1.97 -12.77 -8.74
C GLY A 270 1.76 -11.36 -8.17
N ILE A 271 1.34 -11.33 -6.92
CA ILE A 271 1.03 -10.12 -6.15
C ILE A 271 1.58 -10.34 -4.73
N ILE A 272 2.32 -9.37 -4.21
CA ILE A 272 2.94 -9.43 -2.90
C ILE A 272 2.60 -8.19 -2.07
N TRP A 273 2.37 -8.39 -0.77
CA TRP A 273 2.39 -7.28 0.18
C TRP A 273 3.82 -6.72 0.30
N ILE A 274 3.94 -5.45 0.64
CA ILE A 274 5.22 -4.71 0.63
C ILE A 274 5.97 -4.75 1.96
N ASN A 275 5.30 -5.11 3.06
CA ASN A 275 5.80 -5.00 4.45
C ASN A 275 7.13 -5.72 4.73
N TRP A 276 7.45 -6.78 3.97
CA TRP A 276 8.62 -7.62 4.17
C TRP A 276 9.89 -7.06 3.52
N LEU A 277 9.76 -6.07 2.62
CA LEU A 277 10.91 -5.51 1.88
C LEU A 277 11.89 -4.80 2.82
N GLY A 278 11.37 -4.05 3.80
CA GLY A 278 12.13 -3.35 4.83
C GLY A 278 11.25 -2.54 5.77
N SER A 279 11.79 -2.11 6.91
CA SER A 279 11.06 -1.30 7.89
C SER A 279 10.70 0.11 7.40
N LYS A 280 11.39 0.61 6.36
CA LYS A 280 10.95 1.78 5.58
C LYS A 280 11.08 1.56 4.08
N ILE A 281 10.12 2.10 3.33
CA ILE A 281 10.07 2.04 1.87
C ILE A 281 9.74 3.44 1.34
N THR A 282 10.70 4.08 0.67
CA THR A 282 10.48 5.34 -0.04
C THR A 282 10.13 5.08 -1.49
N PHE A 283 9.00 5.63 -1.93
CA PHE A 283 8.50 5.56 -3.29
C PHE A 283 9.01 6.79 -4.05
N ASP A 284 9.82 6.55 -5.08
CA ASP A 284 10.33 7.59 -5.98
C ASP A 284 10.03 7.20 -7.43
N LEU A 285 8.77 7.39 -7.80
CA LEU A 285 8.20 6.86 -9.04
C LEU A 285 8.63 7.66 -10.27
N GLN A 286 9.11 8.90 -10.09
CA GLN A 286 9.71 9.70 -11.16
C GLN A 286 11.01 9.05 -11.66
N ASP A 287 11.88 8.63 -10.73
CA ASP A 287 13.10 7.86 -11.03
C ASP A 287 12.83 6.35 -11.20
N LYS A 288 11.58 5.90 -11.02
CA LYS A 288 11.14 4.49 -11.06
C LYS A 288 11.90 3.59 -10.07
N LEU A 289 12.02 4.07 -8.83
CA LEU A 289 12.67 3.37 -7.73
C LEU A 289 11.74 3.21 -6.52
N LEU A 290 11.88 2.09 -5.81
CA LEU A 290 11.72 2.08 -4.37
C LEU A 290 13.11 2.19 -3.72
N LEU A 291 13.21 2.91 -2.62
CA LEU A 291 14.42 2.97 -1.79
C LEU A 291 14.10 2.26 -0.48
N VAL A 292 14.75 1.12 -0.25
CA VAL A 292 14.41 0.18 0.82
C VAL A 292 15.40 0.30 1.97
N GLN A 293 14.88 0.48 3.18
CA GLN A 293 15.65 0.43 4.42
C GLN A 293 15.11 -0.72 5.27
N GLN A 294 15.98 -1.67 5.61
CA GLN A 294 15.64 -2.84 6.42
C GLN A 294 15.77 -2.51 7.90
#